data_AF-A0A397U7C6-F1
#
_entry.id   AF-A0A397U7C6-F1
#
_cell.length_a   1.000
_cell.length_b   1.000
_cell.length_c   1.000
_cell.angle_alpha   90.00
_cell.angle_beta   90.00
_cell.angle_gamma   90.00
#
_symmetry.space_group_name_H-M   'P 1'
#
loop_
_entity.id
_entity.type
_entity.pdbx_description
1 polymer ?
#
loop_
_entity_poly.entity_id
_entity_poly.type
_entity_poly.pdbx_seq_one_letter_code
_entity_poly.pdbx_strand_id
1 'polypeptide(L)'
;MLHLLIENFKAINNEIVIVIIIKFHELDQLDQVDQWTNEENIQAIINILEENIDEIGYEHRCGIGAEKDEHKAFIYYQKSAEIGDAMGINNAGQCYLPGIGV
;
A
#
# COMPACT_ATOMS: atom_id res chain seq x y z
N MET A 1 -27.14 8.83 -7.30
CA MET A 1 -26.42 8.60 -6.02
C MET A 1 -25.31 7.57 -6.20
N LEU A 2 -25.60 6.32 -6.58
CA LEU A 2 -24.57 5.30 -6.90
C LEU A 2 -23.57 5.72 -8.00
N HIS A 3 -24.00 6.53 -8.97
CA HIS A 3 -23.17 6.90 -10.13
C HIS A 3 -22.09 7.95 -9.80
N LEU A 4 -22.36 8.88 -8.87
CA LEU A 4 -21.34 9.82 -8.36
C LEU A 4 -20.29 9.11 -7.48
N LEU A 5 -20.75 8.08 -6.76
CA LEU A 5 -19.93 7.19 -5.94
C LEU A 5 -19.01 6.27 -6.77
N ILE A 6 -19.14 6.22 -8.10
CA ILE A 6 -18.26 5.43 -8.97
C ILE A 6 -17.27 6.36 -9.69
N GLU A 7 -17.68 7.57 -10.03
CA GLU A 7 -16.83 8.57 -10.69
C GLU A 7 -15.71 9.09 -9.78
N ASN A 8 -15.99 9.31 -8.49
CA ASN A 8 -14.97 9.77 -7.51
C ASN A 8 -13.87 8.73 -7.22
N PHE A 9 -14.13 7.45 -7.49
CA PHE A 9 -13.20 6.37 -7.15
C PHE A 9 -12.36 5.90 -8.33
N LYS A 10 -12.58 6.41 -9.55
CA LYS A 10 -11.79 6.04 -10.74
C LYS A 10 -10.30 6.42 -10.63
N ALA A 11 -9.91 7.27 -9.69
CA ALA A 11 -8.52 7.66 -9.45
C ALA A 11 -7.84 6.86 -8.32
N ILE A 12 -8.60 6.13 -7.50
CA ILE A 12 -8.11 5.44 -6.31
C ILE A 12 -8.19 3.93 -6.59
N ASN A 13 -7.16 3.20 -6.19
CA ASN A 13 -7.01 1.76 -6.43
C ASN A 13 -8.30 0.99 -6.09
N ASN A 14 -9.10 0.66 -7.11
CA ASN A 14 -10.50 0.23 -7.00
C ASN A 14 -10.69 -0.98 -6.05
N GLU A 15 -9.65 -1.80 -5.88
CA GLU A 15 -9.70 -2.99 -5.02
C GLU A 15 -9.78 -2.67 -3.53
N ILE A 16 -9.05 -1.66 -3.04
CA ILE A 16 -9.01 -1.30 -1.61
C ILE A 16 -10.35 -0.73 -1.16
N VAL A 17 -10.93 0.14 -1.99
CA VAL A 17 -12.22 0.79 -1.74
C VAL A 17 -13.34 -0.25 -1.63
N ILE A 18 -13.35 -1.23 -2.54
CA ILE A 18 -14.34 -2.31 -2.53
C ILE A 18 -14.23 -3.13 -1.23
N VAL A 19 -13.01 -3.46 -0.80
CA VAL A 19 -12.78 -4.20 0.46
C VAL A 19 -13.27 -3.40 1.67
N ILE A 20 -13.01 -2.08 1.70
CA ILE A 20 -13.49 -1.20 2.78
C ILE A 20 -15.03 -1.17 2.81
N ILE A 21 -15.69 -0.95 1.67
CA ILE A 21 -17.17 -0.92 1.59
C ILE A 21 -17.80 -2.24 2.03
N ILE A 22 -17.25 -3.38 1.60
CA ILE A 22 -17.71 -4.71 2.06
C ILE A 22 -17.58 -4.83 3.58
N LYS A 23 -16.48 -4.37 4.16
CA LYS A 23 -16.27 -4.43 5.62
C LYS A 23 -17.26 -3.55 6.39
N PHE A 24 -17.54 -2.35 5.90
CA PHE A 24 -18.56 -1.48 6.49
C PHE A 24 -19.97 -2.08 6.37
N HIS A 25 -20.26 -2.81 5.28
CA HIS A 25 -21.50 -3.57 5.14
C HIS A 25 -21.59 -4.72 6.16
N GLU A 26 -20.52 -5.50 6.37
CA GLU A 26 -20.49 -6.58 7.38
C GLU A 26 -20.72 -6.08 8.82
N LEU A 27 -20.32 -4.84 9.08
CA LEU A 27 -20.42 -4.22 10.40
C LEU A 27 -21.71 -3.41 10.62
N ASP A 28 -22.61 -3.37 9.63
CA ASP A 28 -23.80 -2.50 9.62
C ASP A 28 -23.46 -1.00 9.86
N GLN A 29 -22.33 -0.54 9.30
CA GLN A 29 -21.80 0.82 9.47
C GLN A 29 -21.75 1.62 8.14
N LEU A 30 -22.56 1.25 7.15
CA LEU A 30 -22.57 1.91 5.83
C LEU A 30 -22.78 3.42 5.90
N ASP A 31 -23.53 3.91 6.90
CA ASP A 31 -23.80 5.33 7.10
C ASP A 31 -22.53 6.15 7.42
N GLN A 32 -21.45 5.48 7.82
CA GLN A 32 -20.15 6.09 8.12
C GLN A 32 -19.19 6.00 6.94
N VAL A 33 -19.51 5.27 5.86
CA VAL A 33 -18.59 5.06 4.72
C VAL A 33 -18.07 6.38 4.18
N ASP A 34 -18.94 7.36 3.93
CA ASP A 34 -18.55 8.66 3.37
C ASP A 34 -17.57 9.44 4.26
N GLN A 35 -17.60 9.20 5.59
CA GLN A 35 -16.64 9.80 6.52
C GLN A 35 -15.23 9.21 6.34
N TRP A 36 -15.13 7.91 6.01
CA TRP A 36 -13.86 7.20 5.92
C TRP A 36 -13.32 7.11 4.49
N THR A 37 -14.18 7.23 3.47
CA THR A 37 -13.81 7.18 2.06
C THR A 37 -13.61 8.54 1.42
N ASN A 38 -13.36 9.59 2.21
CA ASN A 38 -12.94 10.87 1.67
C ASN A 38 -11.47 10.81 1.24
N GLU A 39 -11.08 11.69 0.31
CA GLU A 39 -9.75 11.67 -0.31
C GLU A 39 -8.61 11.78 0.71
N GLU A 40 -8.76 12.62 1.74
CA GLU A 40 -7.73 12.81 2.78
C GLU A 40 -7.55 11.56 3.65
N ASN A 41 -8.65 10.92 4.08
CA ASN A 41 -8.61 9.71 4.89
C ASN A 41 -8.13 8.50 4.08
N ILE A 42 -8.55 8.38 2.82
CA ILE A 42 -8.03 7.35 1.93
C ILE A 42 -6.54 7.56 1.69
N GLN A 43 -6.10 8.80 1.43
CA GLN A 43 -4.69 9.08 1.23
C GLN A 43 -3.88 8.81 2.49
N ALA A 44 -4.41 9.10 3.68
CA ALA A 44 -3.76 8.75 4.93
C ALA A 44 -3.64 7.23 5.11
N ILE A 45 -4.67 6.46 4.78
CA ILE A 45 -4.64 4.98 4.82
C ILE A 45 -3.63 4.45 3.81
N ILE A 46 -3.62 4.99 2.59
CA ILE A 46 -2.65 4.65 1.56
C ILE A 46 -1.24 4.94 2.08
N ASN A 47 -0.94 6.16 2.53
CA ASN A 47 0.37 6.53 3.08
C ASN A 47 0.80 5.59 4.22
N ILE A 48 -0.10 5.23 5.14
CA ILE A 48 0.21 4.26 6.20
C ILE A 48 0.56 2.89 5.60
N LEU A 49 -0.20 2.40 4.61
CA LEU A 49 0.09 1.14 3.94
C LEU A 49 1.39 1.19 3.13
N GLU A 50 1.70 2.34 2.51
CA GLU A 50 2.92 2.60 1.74
C GLU A 50 4.15 2.66 2.64
N GLU A 51 4.11 3.43 3.73
CA GLU A 51 5.16 3.48 4.75
C GLU A 51 5.45 2.08 5.33
N ASN A 52 4.40 1.28 5.53
CA ASN A 52 4.55 -0.10 5.99
C ASN A 52 5.29 -0.99 4.97
N ILE A 53 5.15 -0.77 3.66
CA ILE A 53 5.80 -1.62 2.65
C ILE A 53 7.33 -1.48 2.72
N ASP A 54 7.84 -0.26 2.85
CA ASP A 54 9.28 -0.02 2.96
C ASP A 54 9.84 -0.50 4.31
N GLU A 55 9.08 -0.36 5.39
CA GLU A 55 9.45 -0.88 6.71
C GLU A 55 9.55 -2.41 6.68
N ILE A 56 8.57 -3.11 6.10
CA ILE A 56 8.61 -4.57 5.92
C ILE A 56 9.80 -4.98 5.04
N GLY A 57 10.08 -4.23 3.98
CA GLY A 57 11.28 -4.44 3.15
C GLY A 57 12.56 -4.32 3.98
N TYR A 58 12.64 -3.29 4.83
CA TYR A 58 13.77 -3.07 5.73
C TYR A 58 13.91 -4.17 6.79
N GLU A 59 12.82 -4.63 7.39
CA GLU A 59 12.83 -5.74 8.34
C GLU A 59 13.43 -7.00 7.72
N HIS A 60 13.00 -7.37 6.51
CA HIS A 60 13.55 -8.51 5.79
C HIS A 60 15.02 -8.31 5.39
N ARG A 61 15.42 -7.10 5.01
CA ARG A 61 16.80 -6.77 4.70
C ARG A 61 17.71 -6.88 5.93
N CYS A 62 17.21 -6.50 7.10
CA CYS A 62 17.97 -6.48 8.35
C CYS A 62 17.80 -7.75 9.20
N GLY A 63 16.83 -8.60 8.89
CA GLY A 63 16.46 -9.76 9.70
C GLY A 63 15.85 -9.37 11.04
N ILE A 64 15.03 -8.31 11.08
CA ILE A 64 14.33 -7.86 12.29
C ILE A 64 13.02 -8.63 12.39
N GLY A 65 12.79 -9.34 13.50
CA GLY A 65 11.55 -10.11 13.74
C GLY A 65 11.37 -11.37 12.88
N ALA A 66 12.09 -11.49 11.77
CA ALA A 66 12.14 -12.65 10.88
C ALA A 66 13.57 -12.93 10.41
N GLU A 67 13.79 -14.06 9.72
CA GLU A 67 15.07 -14.35 9.07
C GLU A 67 15.38 -13.30 8.01
N LYS A 68 16.67 -12.94 7.89
CA LYS A 68 17.15 -12.02 6.86
C LYS A 68 16.92 -12.63 5.48
N ASP A 69 16.20 -11.91 4.63
CA ASP A 69 15.89 -12.30 3.25
C ASP A 69 15.90 -11.07 2.35
N GLU A 70 17.02 -10.86 1.65
CA GLU A 70 17.21 -9.68 0.81
C GLU A 70 16.39 -9.75 -0.50
N HIS A 71 16.05 -10.94 -0.99
CA HIS A 71 15.16 -11.09 -2.14
C HIS A 71 13.73 -10.72 -1.76
N LYS A 72 13.28 -11.12 -0.57
CA LYS A 72 11.97 -10.74 -0.07
C LYS A 72 11.91 -9.23 0.20
N ALA A 73 12.96 -8.64 0.75
CA ALA A 73 13.09 -7.19 0.88
C ALA A 73 12.95 -6.48 -0.47
N PHE A 74 13.63 -6.97 -1.51
CA PHE A 74 13.53 -6.43 -2.87
C PHE A 74 12.10 -6.45 -3.42
N ILE A 75 11.33 -7.52 -3.20
CA ILE A 75 9.93 -7.59 -3.64
C ILE A 75 9.08 -6.48 -3.02
N TYR A 76 9.29 -6.16 -1.73
CA TYR A 76 8.57 -5.06 -1.08
C TYR A 76 9.01 -3.69 -1.61
N TYR A 77 10.31 -3.46 -1.76
CA TYR A 77 10.81 -2.21 -2.35
C TYR A 77 10.33 -2.02 -3.79
N GLN A 78 10.22 -3.09 -4.58
CA GLN A 78 9.69 -3.04 -5.93
C GLN A 78 8.20 -2.67 -5.95
N LYS A 79 7.40 -3.20 -5.01
CA LYS A 79 5.99 -2.78 -4.85
C LYS A 79 5.87 -1.31 -4.44
N SER A 80 6.72 -0.83 -3.53
CA SER A 80 6.79 0.60 -3.15
C SER A 80 7.20 1.47 -4.36
N ALA A 81 8.12 0.98 -5.20
CA ALA A 81 8.50 1.67 -6.43
C ALA A 81 7.38 1.71 -7.48
N GLU A 82 6.58 0.65 -7.62
CA GLU A 82 5.47 0.55 -8.59
C GLU A 82 4.34 1.54 -8.34
N ILE A 83 4.16 1.96 -7.08
CA ILE A 83 3.19 3.00 -6.69
C ILE A 83 3.80 4.42 -6.72
N GLY A 84 5.06 4.55 -7.11
CA GLY A 84 5.74 5.83 -7.29
C GLY A 84 6.40 6.39 -6.04
N ASP A 85 6.55 5.61 -4.96
CA ASP A 85 7.24 6.06 -3.77
C ASP A 85 8.76 6.21 -4.03
N ALA A 86 9.29 7.37 -3.61
CA ALA A 86 10.68 7.72 -3.87
C ALA A 86 11.67 6.86 -3.06
N MET A 87 11.29 6.44 -1.85
CA MET A 87 12.10 5.54 -1.03
C MET A 87 12.09 4.14 -1.61
N GLY A 88 10.93 3.62 -2.03
CA GLY A 88 10.78 2.37 -2.76
C GLY A 88 11.64 2.30 -4.00
N ILE A 89 11.59 3.33 -4.87
CA ILE A 89 12.44 3.42 -6.07
C ILE A 89 13.94 3.37 -5.69
N ASN A 90 14.35 4.17 -4.70
CA ASN A 90 15.75 4.19 -4.25
C ASN A 90 16.19 2.85 -3.65
N ASN A 91 15.37 2.24 -2.81
CA ASN A 91 15.66 0.97 -2.14
C ASN A 91 15.71 -0.19 -3.14
N ALA A 92 14.79 -0.24 -4.11
CA ALA A 92 14.83 -1.19 -5.21
C ALA A 92 16.09 -1.00 -6.07
N GLY A 93 16.46 0.25 -6.34
CA GLY A 93 17.72 0.61 -7.01
C GLY A 93 18.95 0.07 -6.30
N GLN A 94 18.99 0.17 -4.96
CA GLN A 94 20.09 -0.35 -4.15
C GLN A 94 20.22 -1.88 -4.23
N CYS A 95 19.11 -2.62 -4.42
CA CYS A 95 19.14 -4.08 -4.56
C CYS A 95 19.76 -4.55 -5.88
N TYR A 96 19.79 -3.73 -6.93
CA TYR A 96 20.45 -4.10 -8.19
C TYR A 96 21.98 -4.05 -8.11
N LEU A 97 22.56 -3.20 -7.26
CA LEU A 97 24.03 -3.08 -7.11
C LEU A 97 24.71 -4.41 -6.71
N PRO A 98 24.24 -5.13 -5.67
CA PRO A 98 24.77 -6.44 -5.31
C PRO A 98 24.21 -7.60 -6.16
N GLY A 99 23.30 -7.34 -7.10
CA GLY A 99 22.66 -8.37 -7.92
C GLY A 99 21.53 -9.15 -7.22
N ILE A 100 20.87 -8.55 -6.22
CA ILE A 100 19.74 -9.18 -5.51
C ILE A 100 18.46 -9.13 -6.36
N GLY A 101 18.32 -8.12 -7.23
CA GLY A 101 17.15 -7.95 -8.10
C GLY A 101 17.25 -8.60 -9.49
N VAL A 102 18.27 -9.45 -9.75
CA VAL A 102 18.55 -10.06 -11.07
C VAL A 102 18.43 -11.58 -11.07
#